data_AF-A0A1A7WLH5-F1
#
_entry.id   AF-A0A1A7WLH5-F1
#
_cell.length_a   1.000
_cell.length_b   1.000
_cell.length_c   1.000
_cell.angle_alpha   90.00
_cell.angle_beta   90.00
_cell.angle_gamma   90.00
#
_symmetry.space_group_name_H-M   'P 1'
#
loop_
_entity.id
_entity.type
_entity.pdbx_description
1 polymer ?
#
loop_
_entity_poly.entity_id
_entity_poly.type
_entity_poly.pdbx_seq_one_letter_code
_entity_poly.pdbx_strand_id
1 'polypeptide(L)'
;MTFIGLGFIKSHLKVQPVVHPGDTSFSSEEEDFFCTIRQGNVQENSKQLESYLACPSDSMDVLKSFPAVSNLSLKLNTPLPASAACERLFSTAGLIFRPKRARVDAKNFENQLLMKLNKRFI
;
A
#
# COMPACT_ATOMS: atom_id res chain seq x y z
N MET A 1 -17.80 -18.61 13.22
CA MET A 1 -17.41 -19.29 11.96
C MET A 1 -15.88 -19.34 11.90
N THR A 2 -15.22 -20.05 12.84
CA THR A 2 -13.75 -19.89 13.05
C THR A 2 -13.00 -21.15 13.50
N PHE A 3 -13.69 -22.28 13.73
CA PHE A 3 -13.02 -23.51 14.17
C PHE A 3 -12.66 -24.48 13.03
N ILE A 4 -13.31 -24.37 11.88
CA ILE A 4 -13.14 -25.32 10.76
C ILE A 4 -11.83 -25.06 10.00
N GLY A 5 -11.45 -23.80 9.79
CA GLY A 5 -10.24 -23.44 9.05
C GLY A 5 -8.93 -23.87 9.73
N LEU A 6 -8.85 -23.73 11.05
CA LEU A 6 -7.68 -24.14 11.83
C LEU A 6 -7.49 -25.66 11.84
N GLY A 7 -8.59 -26.43 11.87
CA GLY A 7 -8.54 -27.89 11.78
C GLY A 7 -8.00 -28.39 10.44
N PHE A 8 -8.38 -27.72 9.34
CA PHE A 8 -7.94 -28.04 7.99
C PHE A 8 -6.43 -27.79 7.78
N ILE A 9 -5.93 -26.67 8.29
CA ILE A 9 -4.50 -26.32 8.18
C ILE A 9 -3.64 -27.33 8.95
N LYS A 10 -4.09 -27.73 10.15
CA LYS A 10 -3.35 -28.68 10.99
C LYS A 10 -3.32 -30.09 10.41
N SER A 11 -4.37 -30.53 9.72
CA SER A 11 -4.39 -31.85 9.07
C SER A 11 -3.53 -31.90 7.81
N HIS A 12 -3.45 -30.81 7.04
CA HIS A 12 -2.63 -30.76 5.82
C HIS A 12 -1.14 -30.50 6.07
N LEU A 13 -0.74 -29.92 7.19
CA LEU A 13 0.69 -29.69 7.49
C LEU A 13 1.48 -30.98 7.78
N LYS A 14 0.81 -32.07 8.17
CA LYS A 14 1.45 -33.35 8.53
C LYS A 14 1.67 -34.31 7.35
N VAL A 15 1.19 -33.98 6.14
CA VAL A 15 1.12 -34.92 5.00
C VAL A 15 2.01 -34.49 3.81
N GLN A 16 3.05 -33.69 4.03
CA GLN A 16 4.05 -33.45 2.99
C GLN A 16 5.31 -34.25 3.32
N PRO A 17 5.53 -35.42 2.69
CA PRO A 17 6.83 -36.08 2.72
C PRO A 17 7.81 -35.24 1.90
N VAL A 18 9.00 -35.06 2.47
CA VAL A 18 10.15 -34.43 1.83
C VAL A 18 10.46 -35.17 0.52
N VAL A 19 10.26 -34.51 -0.62
CA VAL A 19 10.76 -34.94 -1.92
C VAL A 19 11.49 -33.77 -2.58
N HIS A 20 12.82 -33.86 -2.58
CA HIS A 20 13.69 -33.25 -3.59
C HIS A 20 13.81 -34.24 -4.78
N PRO A 21 14.42 -33.86 -5.91
CA PRO A 21 14.16 -32.72 -6.79
C PRO A 21 13.92 -33.21 -8.24
N GLY A 22 13.16 -32.48 -9.06
CA GLY A 22 13.12 -32.76 -10.51
C GLY A 22 11.76 -32.49 -11.15
N ASP A 23 11.75 -31.49 -12.02
CA ASP A 23 10.82 -31.26 -13.12
C ASP A 23 9.37 -30.89 -12.76
N THR A 24 9.16 -29.59 -12.54
CA THR A 24 8.10 -28.83 -13.23
C THR A 24 8.49 -27.35 -13.24
N SER A 25 8.99 -26.88 -14.39
CA SER A 25 9.09 -25.45 -14.68
C SER A 25 7.70 -24.81 -14.67
N PHE A 26 7.44 -23.99 -13.65
CA PHE A 26 6.61 -22.81 -13.81
C PHE A 26 7.51 -21.61 -13.50
N SER A 27 8.01 -21.00 -14.57
CA SER A 27 8.62 -19.67 -14.51
C SER A 27 7.53 -18.71 -14.04
N SER A 28 7.56 -18.34 -12.76
CA SER A 28 6.82 -17.18 -12.26
C SER A 28 7.88 -16.14 -11.92
N GLU A 29 8.12 -15.29 -12.91
CA GLU A 29 8.96 -14.09 -12.83
C GLU A 29 8.26 -13.03 -11.96
N GLU A 30 7.97 -13.37 -10.71
CA GLU A 30 7.76 -12.35 -9.70
C GLU A 30 9.16 -12.06 -9.16
N GLU A 31 9.87 -11.15 -9.84
CA GLU A 31 10.98 -10.46 -9.20
C GLU A 31 10.46 -9.97 -7.85
N ASP A 32 11.00 -10.55 -6.79
CA ASP A 32 10.64 -10.23 -5.42
C ASP A 32 10.68 -8.71 -5.29
N PHE A 33 9.51 -8.05 -5.26
CA PHE A 33 9.38 -6.59 -5.29
C PHE A 33 10.27 -5.93 -4.23
N PHE A 34 10.52 -6.67 -3.15
CA PHE A 34 11.40 -6.31 -2.04
C PHE A 34 12.89 -6.38 -2.40
N CYS A 35 13.32 -7.28 -3.28
CA CYS A 35 14.69 -7.37 -3.78
C CYS A 35 15.10 -6.11 -4.54
N THR A 36 14.22 -5.55 -5.38
CA THR A 36 14.50 -4.29 -6.12
C THR A 36 14.67 -3.09 -5.17
N ILE A 37 14.02 -3.10 -3.99
CA ILE A 37 14.19 -2.06 -2.95
C ILE A 37 15.53 -2.19 -2.22
N ARG A 38 16.05 -3.42 -2.09
CA ARG A 38 17.30 -3.70 -1.39
C ARG A 38 18.56 -3.37 -2.19
N GLN A 39 18.44 -3.05 -3.48
CA GLN A 39 19.57 -2.78 -4.38
C GLN A 39 20.14 -1.35 -4.28
N GLY A 40 19.51 -0.44 -3.51
CA GLY A 40 20.10 0.87 -3.20
C GLY A 40 21.24 0.76 -2.17
N ASN A 41 22.16 1.72 -2.14
CA ASN A 41 23.33 1.77 -1.24
C ASN A 41 22.96 1.49 0.23
N VAL A 42 23.03 0.22 0.63
CA VAL A 42 22.53 -0.30 1.92
C VAL A 42 23.28 0.34 3.09
N GLN A 43 24.57 0.61 2.91
CA GLN A 43 25.46 1.17 3.93
C GLN A 43 25.15 2.65 4.22
N GLU A 44 24.88 3.44 3.19
CA GLU A 44 24.50 4.85 3.37
C GLU A 44 23.09 4.97 3.97
N ASN A 45 22.17 4.10 3.56
CA ASN A 45 20.80 4.06 4.09
C ASN A 45 20.75 3.66 5.57
N SER A 46 21.58 2.70 6.01
CA SER A 46 21.64 2.28 7.41
C SER A 46 22.21 3.39 8.29
N LYS A 47 23.27 4.07 7.84
CA LYS A 47 23.86 5.22 8.55
C LYS A 47 22.86 6.37 8.69
N GLN A 48 22.08 6.62 7.65
CA GLN A 48 21.04 7.64 7.68
C GLN A 48 19.93 7.30 8.69
N LEU A 49 19.52 6.04 8.76
CA LEU A 49 18.54 5.56 9.73
C LEU A 49 19.05 5.70 11.17
N GLU A 50 20.29 5.31 11.45
CA GLU A 50 20.90 5.48 12.77
C GLU A 50 20.98 6.96 13.16
N SER A 51 21.34 7.83 12.23
CA SER A 51 21.40 9.28 12.44
C SER A 51 20.02 9.89 12.71
N TYR A 52 18.97 9.37 12.06
CA TYR A 52 17.59 9.76 12.31
C TYR A 52 17.12 9.31 13.70
N LEU A 53 17.40 8.07 14.10
CA LEU A 53 17.01 7.53 15.40
C LEU A 53 17.74 8.21 16.57
N ALA A 54 18.96 8.71 16.35
CA ALA A 54 19.73 9.48 17.32
C ALA A 54 19.31 10.96 17.38
N CYS A 55 18.45 11.43 16.48
CA CYS A 55 18.01 12.83 16.44
C CYS A 55 16.98 13.08 17.57
N PRO A 56 17.21 14.04 18.49
CA PRO A 56 16.30 14.32 19.60
C PRO A 56 15.10 15.20 19.22
N SER A 57 14.85 15.42 17.93
CA SER A 57 13.82 16.35 17.44
C SER A 57 12.55 15.60 17.07
N ASP A 58 11.43 16.01 17.65
CA ASP A 58 10.09 15.45 17.38
C ASP A 58 9.37 16.15 16.22
N SER A 59 10.02 17.11 15.56
CA SER A 59 9.42 17.85 14.45
C SER A 59 9.46 17.07 13.15
N MET A 60 8.41 17.22 12.34
CA MET A 60 8.33 16.53 11.05
C MET A 60 9.38 17.03 10.04
N ASP A 61 9.93 18.21 10.27
CA ASP A 61 10.98 18.82 9.44
C ASP A 61 12.30 18.01 9.45
N VAL A 62 12.54 17.22 10.49
CA VAL A 62 13.71 16.32 10.60
C VAL A 62 13.77 15.34 9.42
N LEU A 63 12.61 14.88 8.93
CA LEU A 63 12.55 13.95 7.81
C LEU A 63 13.10 14.56 6.50
N LYS A 64 13.11 15.90 6.37
CA LYS A 64 13.71 16.58 5.21
C LYS A 64 15.23 16.43 5.18
N SER A 65 15.87 16.26 6.34
CA SER A 65 17.31 16.03 6.47
C SER A 65 17.72 14.58 6.17
N PHE A 66 16.76 13.66 6.10
CA PHE A 66 17.00 12.21 5.92
C PHE A 66 16.16 11.65 4.76
N PRO A 67 16.51 11.94 3.50
CA PRO A 67 15.70 11.57 2.32
C PRO A 67 15.38 10.08 2.16
N ALA A 68 16.28 9.14 2.50
CA ALA A 68 15.98 7.71 2.37
C ALA A 68 14.98 7.24 3.44
N VAL A 69 15.12 7.73 4.69
CA VAL A 69 14.14 7.49 5.77
C VAL A 69 12.78 8.10 5.42
N SER A 70 12.77 9.31 4.84
CA SER A 70 11.56 10.00 4.39
C SER A 70 10.82 9.22 3.30
N ASN A 71 11.53 8.80 2.25
CA ASN A 71 10.95 8.03 1.17
C ASN A 71 10.42 6.67 1.64
N LEU A 72 11.14 6.00 2.55
CA LEU A 72 10.69 4.74 3.12
C LEU A 72 9.45 4.92 4.00
N SER A 73 9.43 5.96 4.82
CA SER A 73 8.26 6.31 5.64
C SER A 73 7.05 6.61 4.76
N LEU A 74 7.22 7.38 3.68
CA LEU A 74 6.14 7.62 2.73
C LEU A 74 5.66 6.30 2.11
N LYS A 75 6.57 5.42 1.70
CA LYS A 75 6.19 4.15 1.07
C LYS A 75 5.45 3.19 2.00
N LEU A 76 5.83 3.14 3.28
CA LEU A 76 5.30 2.17 4.25
C LEU A 76 4.14 2.70 5.10
N ASN A 77 4.10 4.01 5.38
CA ASN A 77 3.07 4.63 6.24
C ASN A 77 1.96 5.33 5.45
N THR A 78 2.16 5.64 4.16
CA THR A 78 1.11 6.21 3.28
C THR A 78 0.14 5.21 2.63
N PRO A 79 0.30 3.87 2.69
CA PRO A 79 -0.83 2.99 2.46
C PRO A 79 -1.79 3.08 3.67
N LEU A 80 -2.40 4.25 3.85
CA LEU A 80 -3.61 4.40 4.64
C LEU A 80 -4.63 3.39 4.12
N PRO A 81 -5.58 2.93 4.97
CA PRO A 81 -6.63 2.01 4.55
C PRO A 81 -7.42 2.65 3.42
N ALA A 82 -7.09 2.25 2.18
CA ALA A 82 -7.68 2.80 0.98
C ALA A 82 -9.21 2.66 1.01
N SER A 83 -9.74 1.65 1.71
CA SER A 83 -11.17 1.43 1.91
C SER A 83 -11.90 2.66 2.45
N ALA A 84 -11.46 3.28 3.55
CA ALA A 84 -12.17 4.42 4.14
C ALA A 84 -12.12 5.67 3.24
N ALA A 85 -11.01 5.89 2.55
CA ALA A 85 -10.89 6.97 1.57
C ALA A 85 -11.78 6.71 0.34
N CYS A 86 -11.77 5.48 -0.18
CA CYS A 86 -12.62 5.02 -1.27
C CYS A 86 -14.11 5.09 -0.89
N GLU A 87 -14.51 4.71 0.32
CA GLU A 87 -15.89 4.82 0.79
C GLU A 87 -16.38 6.27 0.82
N ARG A 88 -15.52 7.21 1.27
CA ARG A 88 -15.83 8.65 1.22
C ARG A 88 -15.95 9.17 -0.21
N LEU A 89 -15.07 8.69 -1.11
CA LEU A 89 -15.11 8.96 -2.54
C LEU A 89 -16.44 8.47 -3.13
N PHE A 90 -16.78 7.19 -2.95
CA PHE A 90 -18.00 6.58 -3.49
C PHE A 90 -19.28 7.14 -2.88
N SER A 91 -19.29 7.46 -1.59
CA SER A 91 -20.41 8.16 -0.95
C SER A 91 -20.65 9.51 -1.60
N THR A 92 -19.58 10.27 -1.87
CA THR A 92 -19.66 11.56 -2.56
C THR A 92 -20.08 11.42 -4.01
N ALA A 93 -19.60 10.37 -4.68
CA ALA A 93 -19.91 10.01 -6.05
C ALA A 93 -21.39 9.63 -6.21
N GLY A 94 -21.96 8.85 -5.28
CA GLY A 94 -23.38 8.51 -5.25
C GLY A 94 -24.30 9.72 -5.08
N LEU A 95 -23.82 10.80 -4.43
CA LEU A 95 -24.57 12.07 -4.37
C LEU A 95 -24.58 12.82 -5.71
N ILE A 96 -23.56 12.64 -6.55
CA ILE A 96 -23.47 13.23 -7.89
C ILE A 96 -24.28 12.39 -8.88
N PHE A 97 -24.21 11.06 -8.77
CA PHE A 97 -24.95 10.08 -9.57
C PHE A 97 -26.39 9.90 -9.06
N ARG A 98 -27.19 10.97 -9.09
CA ARG A 98 -28.61 10.92 -8.74
C ARG A 98 -29.50 10.82 -9.99
N PRO A 99 -30.62 10.07 -9.96
CA PRO A 99 -31.52 9.90 -11.12
C PRO A 99 -32.04 11.21 -11.72
N LYS A 100 -32.18 12.27 -10.89
CA LYS A 100 -32.60 13.61 -11.31
C LYS A 100 -31.53 14.40 -12.09
N ARG A 101 -30.27 13.95 -12.13
CA ARG A 101 -29.17 14.54 -12.92
C ARG A 101 -28.90 13.70 -14.17
N ALA A 102 -29.96 13.37 -14.90
CA ALA A 102 -29.87 12.59 -16.13
C ALA A 102 -28.89 13.27 -17.12
N ARG A 103 -27.93 12.48 -17.64
CA ARG A 103 -26.86 12.84 -18.59
C ARG A 103 -25.64 13.58 -18.03
N VAL A 104 -25.00 13.05 -17.01
CA VAL A 104 -23.59 13.37 -16.73
C VAL A 104 -22.73 12.33 -17.46
N ASP A 105 -21.95 12.77 -18.44
CA ASP A 105 -20.94 11.95 -19.09
C ASP A 105 -19.83 11.55 -18.10
N ALA A 106 -19.18 10.41 -18.29
CA ALA A 106 -18.21 9.85 -17.35
C ALA A 106 -17.10 10.87 -17.00
N LYS A 107 -16.57 11.57 -18.02
CA LYS A 107 -15.56 12.60 -17.84
C LYS A 107 -16.06 13.78 -16.99
N ASN A 108 -17.31 14.19 -17.19
CA ASN A 108 -17.90 15.29 -16.44
C ASN A 108 -18.25 14.89 -15.00
N PHE A 109 -18.53 13.61 -14.77
CA PHE A 109 -18.75 13.04 -13.44
C PHE A 109 -17.46 13.03 -12.62
N GLU A 110 -16.37 12.51 -13.19
CA GLU A 110 -15.05 12.50 -12.56
C GLU A 110 -14.56 13.91 -12.23
N ASN A 111 -14.72 14.85 -13.17
CA ASN A 111 -14.37 16.26 -12.94
C ASN A 111 -15.16 16.90 -11.80
N GLN A 112 -16.48 16.65 -11.73
CA GLN A 112 -17.30 17.15 -10.62
C GLN A 112 -16.91 16.51 -9.28
N LEU A 113 -16.58 15.23 -9.28
CA LEU A 113 -16.13 14.51 -8.09
C LEU A 113 -14.79 15.07 -7.60
N LEU A 114 -13.85 15.29 -8.51
CA LEU A 114 -12.54 15.91 -8.24
C LEU A 114 -12.71 17.31 -7.63
N MET A 115 -13.50 18.19 -8.25
CA MET A 115 -13.74 19.54 -7.72
C MET A 115 -14.44 19.52 -6.36
N LYS A 116 -15.35 18.58 -6.13
CA LYS A 116 -16.10 18.49 -4.87
C LYS A 116 -15.24 18.00 -3.71
N LEU A 117 -14.26 17.13 -3.97
CA LEU A 117 -13.33 16.61 -2.97
C LEU A 117 -12.16 17.56 -2.68
N ASN A 118 -11.73 18.35 -3.66
CA ASN A 118 -10.57 19.23 -3.55
C ASN A 118 -10.91 20.69 -3.19
N LYS A 119 -12.09 20.97 -2.63
CA LYS A 119 -12.54 22.33 -2.27
C LYS A 119 -11.64 23.12 -1.29
N ARG A 120 -10.66 22.47 -0.66
CA ARG A 120 -9.71 23.13 0.26
C ARG A 120 -8.39 23.52 -0.42
N PHE A 121 -8.19 23.08 -1.66
CA PHE A 121 -6.96 23.29 -2.44
C PHE A 121 -7.19 24.18 -3.67
N ILE A 122 -8.44 24.60 -3.89
CA ILE A 122 -8.91 25.53 -4.92
C ILE A 122 -9.53 26.71 -4.18
#